data_AF-A0A1F5L323-F1
#
_entry.id   AF-A0A1F5L323-F1
#
_cell.length_a   1.000
_cell.length_b   1.000
_cell.length_c   1.000
_cell.angle_alpha   90.00
_cell.angle_beta   90.00
_cell.angle_gamma   90.00
#
_symmetry.space_group_name_H-M   'P 1'
#
loop_
_entity.id
_entity.type
_entity.pdbx_description
1 polymer ?
#
loop_
_entity_poly.entity_id
_entity_poly.type
_entity_poly.pdbx_seq_one_letter_code
_entity_poly.pdbx_strand_id
1 'polypeptide(L)'
;MFSRNSTSLMFVSEKRPHISLVLPIYYELHDLLHDLAESKEDFADLTEDIGSAVGGSINKYIKYYTFMDASDLYYTALALDPRVKGALLLNELDEENAGRNILRTLRDDLHHKYFGTTEPLEV
;
A
#
# COMPACT_ATOMS: atom_id res chain seq x y z
N MET A 1 1.27 1.75 -26.15
CA MET A 1 0.77 2.55 -25.02
C MET A 1 0.83 1.67 -23.78
N PHE A 2 1.98 1.64 -23.10
CA PHE A 2 2.26 0.82 -21.91
C PHE A 2 3.08 1.73 -20.98
N SER A 3 2.46 2.44 -20.02
CA SER A 3 3.20 3.44 -19.24
C SER A 3 2.68 3.73 -17.82
N ARG A 4 1.48 3.26 -17.43
CA ARG A 4 1.00 3.46 -16.05
C ARG A 4 1.35 2.31 -15.10
N ASN A 5 1.24 1.07 -15.57
CA ASN A 5 1.28 -0.11 -14.71
C ASN A 5 2.72 -0.51 -14.31
N SER A 6 3.68 -0.33 -15.22
CA SER A 6 5.10 -0.63 -14.97
C SER A 6 5.70 0.26 -13.88
N THR A 7 5.22 1.50 -13.79
CA THR A 7 5.70 2.52 -12.85
C THR A 7 5.24 2.24 -11.43
N SER A 8 3.99 1.78 -11.24
CA SER A 8 3.47 1.35 -9.93
C SER A 8 4.17 0.08 -9.42
N LEU A 9 4.35 -0.93 -10.27
CA LEU A 9 5.02 -2.18 -9.87
C LEU A 9 6.49 -1.97 -9.49
N MET A 10 7.21 -1.10 -10.22
CA MET A 10 8.59 -0.76 -9.91
C MET A 10 8.70 0.06 -8.61
N PHE A 11 7.78 1.00 -8.39
CA PHE A 11 7.67 1.76 -7.14
C PHE A 11 7.44 0.85 -5.92
N VAL A 12 6.61 -0.18 -6.09
CA VAL A 12 6.29 -1.17 -5.05
C VAL A 12 7.50 -2.05 -4.72
N SER A 13 8.21 -2.55 -5.75
CA SER A 13 9.38 -3.42 -5.59
C SER A 13 10.53 -2.71 -4.84
N GLU A 14 10.83 -1.46 -5.19
CA GLU A 14 11.92 -0.71 -4.56
C GLU A 14 11.64 -0.30 -3.11
N LYS A 15 10.36 -0.12 -2.74
CA LYS A 15 9.98 0.45 -1.43
C LYS A 15 9.77 -0.57 -0.32
N ARG A 16 9.75 -1.88 -0.61
CA ARG A 16 9.25 -2.93 0.30
C ARG A 16 7.85 -2.55 0.80
N PRO A 17 6.79 -2.85 0.05
CA PRO A 17 5.50 -2.20 0.22
C PRO A 17 4.96 -2.48 1.61
N HIS A 18 4.76 -1.41 2.36
CA HIS A 18 4.09 -1.46 3.66
C HIS A 18 2.65 -1.90 3.40
N ILE A 19 2.10 -2.76 4.26
CA ILE A 19 0.75 -3.34 4.06
C ILE A 19 -0.35 -2.27 3.88
N SER A 20 -0.09 -1.04 4.34
CA SER A 20 -0.92 0.15 4.12
C SER A 20 -1.03 0.57 2.64
N LEU A 21 0.03 0.41 1.84
CA LEU A 21 0.07 0.74 0.41
C LEU A 21 -0.41 -0.39 -0.49
N VAL A 22 -0.56 -1.59 0.06
CA VAL A 22 -0.91 -2.78 -0.69
C VAL A 22 -2.38 -2.73 -1.13
N LEU A 23 -3.29 -2.21 -0.31
CA LEU A 23 -4.72 -2.27 -0.61
C LEU A 23 -5.19 -1.52 -1.87
N PRO A 24 -4.77 -0.27 -2.14
CA PRO A 24 -5.12 0.41 -3.39
C PRO A 24 -4.70 -0.37 -4.64
N ILE A 25 -3.50 -0.97 -4.60
CA ILE A 25 -2.97 -1.80 -5.70
C ILE A 25 -3.81 -3.08 -5.85
N TYR A 26 -4.30 -3.64 -4.75
CA TYR A 26 -5.15 -4.81 -4.78
C TYR A 26 -6.54 -4.51 -5.35
N TYR A 27 -7.12 -3.34 -5.07
CA TYR A 27 -8.37 -2.93 -5.73
C TYR A 27 -8.17 -2.69 -7.23
N GLU A 28 -7.10 -2.01 -7.62
CA GLU A 28 -6.76 -1.84 -9.05
C GLU A 28 -6.56 -3.19 -9.76
N LEU A 29 -5.92 -4.16 -9.09
CA LEU A 29 -5.75 -5.51 -9.63
C LEU A 29 -7.09 -6.24 -9.75
N HIS A 30 -7.98 -6.11 -8.78
CA HIS A 30 -9.30 -6.71 -8.83
C HIS A 30 -10.11 -6.17 -10.00
N ASP A 31 -10.15 -4.86 -10.16
CA ASP A 31 -10.90 -4.21 -11.24
C ASP A 31 -10.36 -4.64 -12.60
N LEU A 32 -9.03 -4.67 -12.76
CA LEU A 32 -8.38 -5.18 -13.97
C LEU A 32 -8.75 -6.63 -14.25
N LEU A 33 -8.70 -7.51 -13.24
CA LEU A 33 -9.03 -8.92 -13.41
C LEU A 33 -10.52 -9.11 -13.74
N HIS A 34 -11.39 -8.28 -13.18
CA HIS A 34 -12.82 -8.29 -13.43
C HIS A 34 -13.15 -7.85 -14.86
N ASP A 35 -12.58 -6.73 -15.31
CA ASP A 35 -12.74 -6.25 -16.69
C ASP A 35 -12.25 -7.28 -17.71
N LEU A 36 -11.15 -7.97 -17.39
CA LEU A 36 -10.57 -8.99 -18.24
C LEU A 36 -11.40 -10.29 -18.25
N ALA A 37 -12.03 -10.65 -17.13
CA ALA A 37 -12.94 -11.79 -17.04
C ALA A 37 -14.29 -11.54 -17.75
N GLU A 38 -14.77 -10.29 -17.75
CA GLU A 38 -15.98 -9.89 -18.48
C GLU A 38 -15.71 -9.60 -19.96
N SER A 39 -14.45 -9.74 -20.41
CA SER A 39 -14.01 -9.44 -21.77
C SER A 39 -14.45 -8.03 -22.23
N LYS A 40 -14.42 -7.06 -21.31
CA LYS A 40 -14.81 -5.68 -21.56
C LYS A 40 -13.69 -4.91 -22.26
N GLU A 41 -14.08 -3.89 -23.02
CA GLU A 41 -13.18 -2.89 -23.61
C GLU A 41 -12.03 -3.52 -24.43
N ASP A 42 -10.78 -3.28 -24.02
CA ASP A 42 -9.55 -3.71 -24.71
C ASP A 42 -9.31 -5.23 -24.65
N PHE A 43 -10.17 -5.98 -23.94
CA PHE A 43 -9.96 -7.39 -23.59
C PHE A 43 -10.85 -8.38 -24.35
N ALA A 44 -11.64 -7.92 -25.34
CA ALA A 44 -12.57 -8.76 -26.10
C ALA A 44 -11.91 -9.88 -26.92
N ASP A 45 -10.66 -9.70 -27.34
CA ASP A 45 -9.92 -10.61 -28.24
C ASP A 45 -8.98 -11.58 -27.51
N LEU A 46 -9.14 -11.77 -26.19
CA LEU A 46 -8.24 -12.60 -25.39
C LEU A 46 -8.45 -14.10 -25.61
N THR A 47 -7.35 -14.85 -25.60
CA THR A 47 -7.39 -16.31 -25.76
C THR A 47 -7.99 -17.00 -24.53
N GLU A 48 -8.62 -18.15 -24.75
CA GLU A 48 -9.26 -18.97 -23.71
C GLU A 48 -8.28 -19.30 -22.55
N ASP A 49 -7.02 -19.55 -22.89
CA ASP A 49 -5.92 -19.79 -21.94
C ASP A 49 -5.68 -18.61 -21.00
N ILE A 50 -5.81 -17.37 -21.48
CA ILE A 50 -5.69 -16.18 -20.64
C ILE A 50 -6.93 -16.02 -19.76
N GLY A 51 -8.13 -16.28 -20.29
CA GLY A 51 -9.36 -16.30 -19.50
C GLY A 51 -9.31 -17.29 -18.33
N SER A 52 -8.76 -18.49 -18.57
CA SER A 52 -8.55 -19.51 -17.53
C SER A 52 -7.56 -19.05 -16.45
N ALA A 53 -6.45 -18.43 -16.85
CA ALA A 53 -5.47 -17.86 -15.91
C ALA A 53 -6.08 -16.74 -15.05
N VAL A 54 -6.98 -15.94 -15.62
CA VAL A 54 -7.67 -14.84 -14.93
C VAL A 54 -8.67 -15.36 -13.91
N GLY A 55 -9.48 -16.36 -14.27
CA GLY A 55 -10.35 -17.03 -13.32
C GLY A 55 -9.58 -17.60 -12.12
N GLY A 56 -8.42 -18.22 -12.37
CA GLY A 56 -7.51 -18.69 -11.31
C GLY A 56 -6.94 -17.55 -10.45
N SER A 57 -6.69 -16.39 -11.05
CA SER A 57 -6.16 -15.20 -10.37
C SER A 57 -7.21 -14.52 -9.49
N ILE A 58 -8.45 -14.39 -9.96
CA ILE A 58 -9.60 -13.91 -9.18
C ILE A 58 -9.82 -14.80 -7.96
N ASN A 59 -9.76 -16.12 -8.13
CA ASN A 59 -9.97 -17.05 -7.04
C ASN A 59 -8.88 -16.94 -5.95
N LYS A 60 -7.63 -16.65 -6.35
CA LYS A 60 -6.53 -16.35 -5.42
C LYS A 60 -6.72 -15.00 -4.74
N TYR A 61 -7.16 -13.99 -5.49
CA TYR A 61 -7.50 -12.68 -4.95
C TYR A 61 -8.55 -12.78 -3.84
N ILE A 62 -9.68 -13.45 -4.11
CA ILE A 62 -10.78 -13.61 -3.15
C ILE A 62 -10.27 -14.27 -1.86
N LYS A 63 -9.49 -15.36 -1.96
CA LYS A 63 -8.93 -16.04 -0.79
C LYS A 63 -8.05 -15.13 0.06
N TYR A 64 -7.17 -14.35 -0.58
CA TYR A 64 -6.31 -13.41 0.13
C TYR A 64 -7.13 -12.27 0.75
N TYR A 65 -8.07 -11.70 -0.01
CA TYR A 65 -8.92 -10.62 0.45
C TYR A 65 -9.78 -11.05 1.65
N THR A 66 -10.45 -12.19 1.60
CA THR A 66 -11.23 -12.71 2.73
C THR A 66 -10.37 -12.89 3.98
N PHE A 67 -9.12 -13.37 3.83
CA PHE A 67 -8.19 -13.48 4.95
C PHE A 67 -7.79 -12.11 5.51
N MET A 68 -7.48 -11.16 4.63
CA MET A 68 -7.10 -9.80 5.01
C MET A 68 -8.24 -9.00 5.62
N ASP A 69 -9.46 -9.12 5.08
CA ASP A 69 -10.68 -8.45 5.54
C ASP A 69 -11.14 -8.98 6.90
N ALA A 70 -11.02 -10.30 7.11
CA ALA A 70 -11.22 -10.91 8.43
C ALA A 70 -10.13 -10.52 9.44
N SER A 71 -9.01 -9.96 8.98
CA SER A 71 -7.94 -9.51 9.85
C SER A 71 -8.01 -8.00 10.06
N ASP A 72 -8.03 -7.56 11.32
CA ASP A 72 -7.81 -6.14 11.64
C ASP A 72 -6.37 -5.69 11.33
N LEU A 73 -5.53 -6.57 10.76
CA LEU A 73 -4.12 -6.35 10.51
C LEU A 73 -3.88 -5.16 9.59
N TYR A 74 -4.71 -4.97 8.57
CA TYR A 74 -4.59 -3.82 7.69
C TYR A 74 -4.84 -2.51 8.44
N TYR A 75 -5.98 -2.41 9.11
CA TYR A 75 -6.35 -1.21 9.87
C TYR A 75 -5.36 -0.94 11.00
N THR A 76 -4.88 -1.99 11.65
CA THR A 76 -3.86 -1.91 12.70
C THR A 76 -2.54 -1.39 12.13
N ALA A 77 -2.07 -1.93 11.03
CA ALA A 77 -0.82 -1.48 10.42
C ALA A 77 -0.92 -0.07 9.83
N LEU A 78 -2.08 0.30 9.26
CA LEU A 78 -2.36 1.66 8.80
C LEU A 78 -2.39 2.64 9.98
N ALA A 79 -3.05 2.26 11.08
CA ALA A 79 -3.11 3.05 12.31
C ALA A 79 -1.75 3.15 13.00
N LEU A 80 -0.84 2.21 12.80
CA LEU A 80 0.52 2.26 13.36
C LEU A 80 1.53 2.94 12.43
N ASP A 81 1.21 3.14 11.15
CA ASP A 81 2.10 3.79 10.17
C ASP A 81 2.31 5.27 10.54
N PRO A 82 3.52 5.68 10.96
CA PRO A 82 3.79 7.07 11.36
C PRO A 82 3.59 8.07 10.22
N ARG A 83 3.66 7.61 8.96
CA ARG A 83 3.45 8.47 7.78
C ARG A 83 1.98 8.81 7.61
N VAL A 84 1.10 7.84 7.85
CA VAL A 84 -0.35 8.04 7.80
C VAL A 84 -0.79 8.97 8.93
N LYS A 85 -0.33 8.72 10.16
CA LYS A 85 -0.57 9.66 11.27
C LYS A 85 -0.04 11.06 11.00
N GLY A 86 1.16 11.15 10.41
CA GLY A 86 1.76 12.43 10.04
C GLY A 86 0.94 13.17 8.98
N ALA A 87 0.45 12.46 7.97
CA ALA A 87 -0.42 13.04 6.94
C ALA A 87 -1.76 13.51 7.50
N LEU A 88 -2.39 12.73 8.40
CA LEU A 88 -3.60 13.15 9.10
C LEU A 88 -3.36 14.41 9.93
N LEU A 89 -2.28 14.45 10.69
CA LEU A 89 -1.91 15.63 11.48
C LEU A 89 -1.72 16.88 10.60
N LEU A 90 -1.10 16.74 9.43
CA LEU A 90 -0.96 17.86 8.49
C LEU A 90 -2.30 18.30 7.90
N ASN A 91 -3.24 17.38 7.68
CA ASN A 91 -4.57 17.69 7.16
C ASN A 91 -5.47 18.41 8.18
N GLU A 92 -5.32 18.09 9.47
CA GLU A 92 -6.06 18.74 10.57
C GLU A 92 -5.49 20.12 10.94
N LEU A 93 -4.28 20.45 10.48
CA LEU A 93 -3.64 21.72 10.77
C LEU A 93 -3.84 22.68 9.59
N ASP A 94 -4.67 23.71 9.80
CA ASP A 94 -4.98 24.73 8.79
C ASP A 94 -3.73 25.46 8.25
N GLU A 95 -2.65 25.52 9.03
CA GLU A 95 -1.40 26.16 8.63
C GLU A 95 -0.31 25.13 8.27
N GLU A 96 -0.05 25.01 6.98
CA GLU A 96 0.87 24.03 6.39
C GLU A 96 2.30 24.11 6.96
N ASN A 97 2.81 25.32 7.20
CA ASN A 97 4.17 25.52 7.72
C ASN A 97 4.30 25.15 9.19
N ALA A 98 3.33 25.55 10.02
CA ALA A 98 3.27 25.14 11.42
C ALA A 98 3.12 23.62 11.54
N GLY A 99 2.27 23.00 10.72
CA GLY A 99 2.09 21.55 10.69
C GLY A 99 3.36 20.80 10.34
N ARG A 100 4.11 21.25 9.32
CA ARG A 100 5.41 20.66 8.98
C ARG A 100 6.43 20.79 10.12
N ASN A 101 6.46 21.94 10.79
CA ASN A 101 7.38 22.15 11.92
C ASN A 101 7.05 21.22 13.08
N ILE A 102 5.77 21.09 13.44
CA ILE A 102 5.30 20.17 14.50
C ILE A 102 5.67 18.73 14.15
N LEU A 103 5.38 18.30 12.92
CA LEU A 103 5.68 16.93 12.48
C LEU A 103 7.18 16.63 12.52
N ARG A 104 8.02 17.60 12.15
CA ARG A 104 9.48 17.47 12.25
C ARG A 104 9.94 17.33 13.69
N THR A 105 9.51 18.22 14.59
CA THR A 105 9.85 18.15 16.02
C THR A 105 9.42 16.83 16.63
N LEU A 106 8.19 16.37 16.35
CA LEU A 106 7.69 15.10 16.85
C LEU A 106 8.55 13.91 16.39
N ARG A 107 9.00 13.93 15.12
CA ARG A 107 9.87 12.90 14.57
C ARG A 107 11.24 12.91 15.23
N ASP A 108 11.83 14.09 15.45
CA ASP A 108 13.13 14.24 16.08
C ASP A 108 13.08 13.77 17.55
N ASP A 109 12.02 14.11 18.29
CA ASP A 109 11.78 13.65 19.66
C ASP A 109 11.62 12.13 19.75
N LEU A 110 10.82 11.54 18.85
CA LEU A 110 10.65 10.09 18.78
C LEU A 110 11.97 9.39 18.44
N HIS A 111 12.75 9.95 17.52
CA HIS A 111 14.06 9.41 17.17
C HIS A 111 15.01 9.47 18.37
N HIS A 112 15.06 10.60 19.08
CA HIS A 112 15.87 10.73 20.28
C HIS A 112 15.46 9.75 21.37
N LYS A 113 14.15 9.59 21.62
CA LYS A 113 13.63 8.75 22.71
C LYS A 113 13.80 7.26 22.48
N TYR A 114 13.68 6.80 21.23
CA TYR A 114 13.68 5.37 20.91
C TYR A 114 14.92 4.89 20.16
N PHE A 115 15.72 5.80 19.60
CA PHE A 115 16.99 5.51 18.92
C PHE A 115 18.20 6.22 19.56
N GLY A 116 18.01 6.85 20.72
CA GLY A 116 19.07 7.48 21.50
C GLY A 116 19.97 6.45 22.21
N THR A 117 21.27 6.52 21.86
CA THR A 117 22.43 5.76 22.37
C THR A 117 22.42 4.25 22.12
N THR A 118 22.85 3.84 20.91
CA THR A 118 23.67 2.63 20.80
C THR A 118 24.95 2.85 21.60
N GLU A 119 24.94 2.54 22.89
CA GLU A 119 26.19 2.20 23.55
C GLU A 119 26.72 0.91 22.89
N PRO A 120 28.01 0.85 22.50
CA PRO A 120 28.58 -0.39 22.04
C PRO A 120 28.45 -1.42 23.15
N LEU A 121 27.89 -2.59 22.83
CA LEU A 121 28.01 -3.76 23.70
C LEU A 121 29.51 -4.03 23.84
N GLU A 122 30.09 -3.71 25.00
CA GLU A 122 31.41 -4.20 25.37
C GLU A 122 31.33 -5.73 25.43
N VAL A 123 31.93 -6.37 24.44
CA VAL A 123 32.22 -7.81 24.42
C VAL A 123 33.71 -7.99 24.67
#